data_AF-A0A224Z2Q4-F1
#
_entry.id   AF-A0A224Z2Q4-F1
#
_cell.length_a   1.000
_cell.length_b   1.000
_cell.length_c   1.000
_cell.angle_alpha   90.00
_cell.angle_beta   90.00
_cell.angle_gamma   90.00
#
_symmetry.space_group_name_H-M   'P 1'
#
loop_
_entity.id
_entity.type
_entity.pdbx_description
1 polymer ?
#
loop_
_entity_poly.entity_id
_entity_poly.type
_entity_poly.pdbx_seq_one_letter_code
_entity_poly.pdbx_strand_id
1 'polypeptide(L)'
;MHSLKALRFMRFARSCSGSAHTATPLESHASRTAEVIDGKSIAREIEGEIRAAIDEIFTRGGRRPHLTAVLVGDNEGSSVYVKNKIQAAKRTGIAADCIHLPSSTTQAVLLDIVQRLNNSDSVDGILVQLPLPSHIEESVICNAVLPSKDVDGFHAVQMGRLCLNMASLAPCTPLAIVEILQRIGMSTYGKHVLVCGRSTIVGLPLSIMLGSSRDYVTVWLSTAGGGHISKVRRK
;
A
#
# COMPACT_ATOMS: atom_id res chain seq x y z
N MET A 1 16.34 1.39 48.79
CA MET A 1 17.04 2.13 47.72
C MET A 1 16.03 2.41 46.63
N HIS A 2 15.29 3.50 46.79
CA HIS A 2 15.41 4.74 46.01
C HIS A 2 14.43 4.72 44.84
N SER A 3 13.24 5.31 44.98
CA SER A 3 12.88 6.74 45.12
C SER A 3 12.55 7.36 43.76
N LEU A 4 11.55 8.25 43.77
CA LEU A 4 11.11 9.15 42.70
C LEU A 4 10.19 8.61 41.59
N LYS A 5 8.92 8.36 41.96
CA LYS A 5 7.77 8.69 41.10
C LYS A 5 6.73 9.47 41.91
N ALA A 6 7.15 10.66 42.37
CA ALA A 6 6.29 11.66 42.96
C ALA A 6 6.65 13.01 42.34
N LEU A 7 6.04 13.34 41.19
CA LEU A 7 5.88 14.73 40.76
C LEU A 7 4.86 14.83 39.62
N ARG A 8 3.96 15.82 39.75
CA ARG A 8 2.95 16.26 38.77
C ARG A 8 1.62 15.50 38.73
N PHE A 9 0.96 15.44 39.88
CA PHE A 9 -0.50 15.56 39.95
C PHE A 9 -0.80 16.78 40.84
N MET A 10 -1.32 17.85 40.22
CA MET A 10 -1.92 19.08 40.80
C MET A 10 -1.37 20.35 40.14
N ARG A 11 -2.11 20.84 39.14
CA ARG A 11 -2.44 22.26 38.96
C ARG A 11 -3.25 22.41 37.68
N PHE A 12 -4.57 22.42 37.78
CA PHE A 12 -5.41 23.22 36.88
C PHE A 12 -6.75 23.52 37.56
N ALA A 13 -6.69 24.37 38.58
CA ALA A 13 -7.81 25.18 38.99
C ALA A 13 -7.44 26.63 38.66
N ARG A 14 -7.94 27.15 37.53
CA ARG A 14 -7.97 28.58 37.25
C ARG A 14 -9.31 28.93 36.61
N SER A 15 -10.17 29.48 37.47
CA SER A 15 -11.03 30.64 37.26
C SER A 15 -11.56 30.86 35.84
N CYS A 16 -12.85 30.60 35.66
CA CYS A 16 -13.66 31.26 34.65
C CYS A 16 -13.81 32.74 35.03
N SER A 17 -13.10 33.61 34.32
CA SER A 17 -13.42 35.04 34.25
C SER A 17 -13.81 35.35 32.81
N GLY A 18 -15.06 35.75 32.61
CA GLY A 18 -15.58 36.16 31.31
C GLY A 18 -14.79 37.34 30.76
N SER A 19 -14.42 37.23 29.48
CA SER A 19 -13.90 38.36 28.71
C SER A 19 -14.68 38.43 27.40
N ALA A 20 -15.13 39.64 27.09
CA ALA A 20 -16.02 39.98 26.01
C ALA A 20 -15.48 39.52 24.65
N HIS A 21 -16.36 38.94 23.83
CA HIS A 21 -16.10 38.67 22.42
C HIS A 21 -15.93 39.99 21.66
N THR A 22 -14.68 40.45 21.52
CA THR A 22 -14.33 41.39 20.45
C THR A 22 -14.09 40.58 19.19
N ALA A 23 -14.87 40.88 18.15
CA ALA A 23 -14.77 40.24 16.85
C ALA A 23 -13.35 40.39 16.30
N THR A 24 -12.65 39.26 16.17
CA THR A 24 -11.37 39.19 15.48
C THR A 24 -11.65 39.49 13.99
N PRO A 25 -10.91 40.39 13.34
CA PRO A 25 -11.07 40.62 11.91
C PRO A 25 -10.84 39.31 11.17
N LEU A 26 -11.74 38.97 10.26
CA LEU A 26 -11.59 37.87 9.31
C LEU A 26 -10.24 38.04 8.60
N GLU A 27 -9.25 37.24 9.00
CA GLU A 27 -7.98 37.14 8.28
C GLU A 27 -8.31 36.83 6.82
N SER A 28 -7.74 37.62 5.92
CA SER A 28 -7.88 37.48 4.48
C SER A 28 -7.67 36.02 4.09
N HIS A 29 -8.71 35.42 3.49
CA HIS A 29 -8.59 34.13 2.82
C HIS A 29 -7.69 34.30 1.60
N ALA A 30 -6.37 34.30 1.83
CA ALA A 30 -5.41 33.98 0.79
C ALA A 30 -5.89 32.67 0.16
N SER A 31 -6.05 32.67 -1.16
CA SER A 31 -6.44 31.51 -1.94
C SER A 31 -5.44 30.38 -1.70
N ARG A 32 -5.68 29.55 -0.67
CA ARG A 32 -4.89 28.36 -0.38
C ARG A 32 -5.31 27.32 -1.40
N THR A 33 -4.58 27.28 -2.50
CA THR A 33 -4.67 26.18 -3.46
C THR A 33 -4.16 24.90 -2.80
N ALA A 34 -4.74 23.76 -3.17
CA ALA A 34 -4.25 22.47 -2.69
C ALA A 34 -2.78 22.28 -3.08
N GLU A 35 -1.99 21.72 -2.16
CA GLU A 35 -0.64 21.29 -2.46
C GLU A 35 -0.69 20.02 -3.31
N VAL A 36 0.11 19.99 -4.39
CA VAL A 36 0.18 18.83 -5.28
C VAL A 36 1.16 17.83 -4.68
N ILE A 37 0.67 16.64 -4.35
CA ILE A 37 1.53 15.53 -3.94
C ILE A 37 2.21 14.94 -5.19
N ASP A 38 3.52 15.18 -5.34
CA ASP A 38 4.31 14.60 -6.43
C ASP A 38 4.73 13.15 -6.11
N GLY A 39 3.83 12.22 -6.38
CA GLY A 39 4.09 10.79 -6.24
C GLY A 39 5.24 10.28 -7.11
N LYS A 40 5.61 10.97 -8.21
CA LYS A 40 6.75 10.56 -9.05
C LYS A 40 8.09 10.92 -8.40
N SER A 41 8.17 12.06 -7.71
CA SER A 41 9.36 12.38 -6.92
C SER A 41 9.55 11.37 -5.80
N ILE A 42 8.49 11.13 -5.02
CA ILE A 42 8.51 10.16 -3.92
C ILE A 42 8.90 8.76 -4.41
N ALA A 43 8.33 8.30 -5.54
CA ALA A 43 8.70 6.99 -6.10
C ALA A 43 10.19 6.93 -6.50
N ARG A 44 10.76 7.99 -7.06
CA ARG A 44 12.19 8.03 -7.42
C ARG A 44 13.11 7.99 -6.21
N GLU A 45 12.72 8.68 -5.13
CA GLU A 45 13.45 8.62 -3.85
C GLU A 45 13.45 7.20 -3.29
N ILE A 46 12.27 6.56 -3.23
CA ILE A 46 12.12 5.16 -2.79
C ILE A 46 12.93 4.20 -3.68
N GLU A 47 12.88 4.37 -5.01
CA GLU A 47 13.68 3.55 -5.94
C GLU A 47 15.19 3.69 -5.65
N GLY A 48 15.66 4.90 -5.31
CA GLY A 48 17.05 5.14 -4.91
C GLY A 48 17.44 4.45 -3.59
N GLU A 49 16.57 4.51 -2.59
CA GLU A 49 16.75 3.82 -1.29
C GLU A 49 16.83 2.30 -1.47
N ILE A 50 15.90 1.73 -2.26
CA ILE A 50 15.88 0.29 -2.57
C ILE A 50 17.15 -0.11 -3.33
N ARG A 51 17.58 0.72 -4.30
CA ARG A 51 18.79 0.45 -5.07
C ARG A 51 20.02 0.38 -4.16
N ALA A 52 20.16 1.33 -3.24
CA ALA A 52 21.26 1.35 -2.29
C ALA A 52 21.26 0.08 -1.40
N ALA A 53 20.09 -0.32 -0.90
CA ALA A 53 19.96 -1.53 -0.08
C ALA A 53 20.31 -2.81 -0.86
N ILE A 54 19.91 -2.92 -2.13
CA ILE A 54 20.25 -4.08 -2.96
C ILE A 54 21.73 -4.13 -3.30
N ASP A 55 22.34 -2.98 -3.60
CA ASP A 55 23.78 -2.92 -3.86
C ASP A 55 24.58 -3.27 -2.59
N GLU A 56 24.10 -2.90 -1.40
CA GLU A 56 24.68 -3.36 -0.13
C GLU A 56 24.59 -4.89 0.03
N ILE A 57 23.43 -5.49 -0.22
CA ILE A 57 23.26 -6.96 -0.18
C ILE A 57 24.25 -7.63 -1.14
N PHE A 58 24.38 -7.09 -2.35
CA PHE A 58 25.27 -7.63 -3.36
C PHE A 58 26.75 -7.53 -2.98
N THR A 59 27.18 -6.37 -2.46
CA THR A 59 28.58 -6.16 -2.01
C THR A 59 28.97 -7.06 -0.84
N ARG A 60 28.00 -7.47 0.00
CA ARG A 60 28.19 -8.46 1.08
C ARG A 60 28.21 -9.92 0.58
N GLY A 61 28.19 -10.15 -0.73
CA GLY A 61 28.21 -11.47 -1.36
C GLY A 61 26.83 -12.11 -1.54
N GLY A 62 25.76 -11.38 -1.27
CA GLY A 62 24.39 -11.83 -1.54
C GLY A 62 24.04 -11.77 -3.03
N ARG A 63 23.01 -12.53 -3.44
CA ARG A 63 22.44 -12.41 -4.79
C ARG A 63 21.43 -11.27 -4.87
N ARG A 64 21.26 -10.71 -6.08
CA ARG A 64 20.18 -9.77 -6.34
C ARG A 64 18.81 -10.47 -6.19
N PRO A 65 17.79 -9.81 -5.62
CA PRO A 65 16.45 -10.34 -5.58
C PRO A 65 15.88 -10.56 -6.99
N HIS A 66 14.95 -11.50 -7.13
CA HIS A 66 14.30 -11.82 -8.39
C HIS A 66 12.78 -11.81 -8.26
N LEU A 67 12.14 -10.99 -9.10
CA LEU A 67 10.70 -10.91 -9.27
C LEU A 67 10.26 -11.60 -10.58
N THR A 68 9.31 -12.52 -10.51
CA THR A 68 8.65 -13.05 -11.71
C THR A 68 7.19 -12.58 -11.75
N ALA A 69 6.85 -11.85 -12.81
CA ALA A 69 5.47 -11.49 -13.12
C ALA A 69 4.81 -12.53 -14.03
N VAL A 70 3.52 -12.78 -13.81
CA VAL A 70 2.67 -13.64 -14.65
C VAL A 70 1.51 -12.82 -15.18
N LEU A 71 1.39 -12.74 -16.50
CA LEU A 71 0.30 -12.06 -17.20
C LEU A 71 -0.50 -13.08 -18.00
N VAL A 72 -1.82 -13.09 -17.81
CA VAL A 72 -2.75 -13.96 -18.54
C VAL A 72 -3.65 -13.12 -19.44
N GLY A 73 -3.60 -13.38 -20.74
CA GLY A 73 -4.36 -12.66 -21.77
C GLY A 73 -3.71 -11.34 -22.20
N ASP A 74 -4.41 -10.64 -23.09
CA ASP A 74 -3.84 -9.56 -23.90
C ASP A 74 -4.43 -8.18 -23.58
N ASN A 75 -4.85 -7.96 -22.33
CA ASN A 75 -5.32 -6.64 -21.92
C ASN A 75 -4.17 -5.62 -22.00
N GLU A 76 -4.29 -4.63 -22.89
CA GLU A 76 -3.27 -3.59 -23.11
C GLU A 76 -2.94 -2.83 -21.81
N GLY A 77 -3.95 -2.53 -20.98
CA GLY A 77 -3.76 -1.85 -19.70
C GLY A 77 -2.93 -2.67 -18.72
N SER A 78 -3.22 -3.97 -18.62
CA SER A 78 -2.45 -4.92 -17.80
C SER A 78 -1.02 -5.07 -18.32
N SER A 79 -0.83 -5.12 -19.64
CA SER A 79 0.49 -5.25 -20.28
C SER A 79 1.39 -4.05 -20.00
N VAL A 80 0.86 -2.83 -20.13
CA VAL A 80 1.60 -1.60 -19.80
C VAL A 80 1.93 -1.55 -18.31
N TYR A 81 0.99 -1.95 -17.45
CA TYR A 81 1.19 -1.94 -16.00
C TYR A 81 2.29 -2.93 -15.57
N VAL A 82 2.26 -4.17 -16.08
CA VAL A 82 3.30 -5.17 -15.81
C VAL A 82 4.65 -4.71 -16.34
N LYS A 83 4.69 -4.15 -17.57
CA LYS A 83 5.92 -3.58 -18.13
C LYS A 83 6.51 -2.52 -17.19
N ASN A 84 5.68 -1.61 -16.68
CA ASN A 84 6.14 -0.57 -15.75
C ASN A 84 6.69 -1.16 -14.44
N LYS A 85 6.04 -2.19 -13.88
CA LYS A 85 6.54 -2.90 -12.69
C LYS A 85 7.90 -3.58 -12.94
N ILE A 86 8.05 -4.26 -14.07
CA ILE A 86 9.33 -4.88 -14.48
C ILE A 86 10.43 -3.83 -14.66
N GLN A 87 10.12 -2.69 -15.28
CA GLN A 87 11.09 -1.61 -15.45
C GLN A 87 11.48 -0.98 -14.11
N ALA A 88 10.53 -0.81 -13.17
CA ALA A 88 10.83 -0.33 -11.83
C ALA A 88 11.77 -1.28 -11.07
N ALA A 89 11.48 -2.59 -11.10
CA ALA A 89 12.36 -3.60 -10.52
C ALA A 89 13.78 -3.54 -11.13
N LYS A 90 13.90 -3.40 -12.45
CA LYS A 90 15.20 -3.29 -13.11
C LYS A 90 15.95 -2.02 -12.71
N ARG A 91 15.26 -0.88 -12.58
CA ARG A 91 15.87 0.38 -12.11
C ARG A 91 16.45 0.25 -10.69
N THR A 92 15.77 -0.47 -9.81
CA THR A 92 16.26 -0.71 -8.44
C THR A 92 17.31 -1.83 -8.35
N GLY A 93 17.61 -2.52 -9.45
CA GLY A 93 18.61 -3.60 -9.47
C GLY A 93 18.07 -4.97 -9.04
N ILE A 94 16.76 -5.14 -9.04
CA ILE A 94 16.05 -6.43 -8.92
C ILE A 94 16.06 -7.10 -10.30
N ALA A 95 16.42 -8.38 -10.37
CA ALA A 95 16.22 -9.19 -11.57
C ALA A 95 14.72 -9.37 -11.78
N ALA A 96 14.23 -9.22 -13.02
CA ALA A 96 12.79 -9.27 -13.25
C ALA A 96 12.42 -9.80 -14.63
N ASP A 97 11.57 -10.81 -14.62
CA ASP A 97 11.06 -11.52 -15.80
C ASP A 97 9.53 -11.53 -15.82
N CYS A 98 8.96 -11.72 -17.01
CA CYS A 98 7.52 -11.79 -17.22
C CYS A 98 7.13 -13.02 -18.05
N ILE A 99 6.25 -13.85 -17.50
CA ILE A 99 5.64 -14.99 -18.17
C ILE A 99 4.31 -14.52 -18.77
N HIS A 100 4.24 -14.52 -20.10
CA HIS A 100 3.02 -14.21 -20.83
C HIS A 100 2.29 -15.50 -21.20
N LEU A 101 1.01 -15.57 -20.85
CA LEU A 101 0.14 -16.72 -21.06
C LEU A 101 -1.09 -16.27 -21.87
N PRO A 102 -1.59 -17.10 -22.81
CA PRO A 102 -2.77 -16.76 -23.59
C PRO A 102 -4.01 -16.68 -22.69
N SER A 103 -5.03 -15.93 -23.12
CA SER A 103 -6.31 -15.82 -22.41
C SER A 103 -7.02 -17.17 -22.26
N SER A 104 -6.73 -18.15 -23.12
CA SER A 104 -7.25 -19.52 -23.05
C SER A 104 -6.60 -20.40 -21.97
N THR A 105 -5.60 -19.90 -21.24
CA THR A 105 -4.92 -20.62 -20.17
C THR A 105 -5.91 -21.07 -19.11
N THR A 106 -5.87 -22.34 -18.72
CA THR A 106 -6.74 -22.88 -17.68
C THR A 106 -6.20 -22.57 -16.29
N GLN A 107 -7.08 -22.57 -15.29
CA GLN A 107 -6.68 -22.42 -13.89
C GLN A 107 -5.63 -23.44 -13.46
N ALA A 108 -5.77 -24.70 -13.89
CA ALA A 108 -4.81 -25.77 -13.55
C ALA A 108 -3.40 -25.48 -14.09
N VAL A 109 -3.30 -24.97 -15.33
CA VAL A 109 -2.00 -24.60 -15.92
C VAL A 109 -1.38 -23.42 -15.16
N LEU A 110 -2.18 -22.42 -14.80
CA LEU A 110 -1.68 -21.28 -14.03
C LEU A 110 -1.22 -21.69 -12.63
N LEU A 111 -1.94 -22.59 -11.96
CA LEU A 111 -1.54 -23.15 -10.67
C LEU A 111 -0.23 -23.92 -10.75
N ASP A 112 -0.01 -24.72 -11.80
CA ASP A 112 1.28 -25.40 -12.01
C ASP A 112 2.43 -24.40 -12.15
N ILE A 113 2.23 -23.33 -12.92
CA ILE A 113 3.23 -22.26 -13.08
C ILE A 113 3.55 -21.62 -11.73
N VAL A 114 2.53 -21.24 -10.95
CA VAL A 114 2.71 -20.67 -9.61
C VAL A 114 3.44 -21.64 -8.69
N GLN A 115 3.11 -22.93 -8.73
CA GLN A 115 3.79 -23.96 -7.94
C GLN A 115 5.27 -24.10 -8.30
N ARG A 116 5.60 -24.07 -9.59
CA ARG A 116 7.01 -24.10 -10.05
C ARG A 116 7.78 -22.87 -9.58
N LEU A 117 7.17 -21.68 -9.62
CA LEU A 117 7.79 -20.45 -9.11
C LEU A 117 7.95 -20.47 -7.58
N ASN A 118 6.98 -21.02 -6.85
CA ASN A 118 7.06 -21.21 -5.41
C ASN A 118 8.24 -22.11 -5.03
N ASN A 119 8.46 -23.19 -5.78
CA ASN A 119 9.54 -24.15 -5.54
C ASN A 119 10.91 -23.67 -6.04
N SER A 120 11.00 -22.54 -6.75
CA SER A 120 12.26 -22.04 -7.28
C SER A 120 13.00 -21.16 -6.27
N ASP A 121 14.18 -21.59 -5.82
CA ASP A 121 15.05 -20.80 -4.93
C ASP A 121 15.62 -19.54 -5.59
N SER A 122 15.55 -19.47 -6.92
CA SER A 122 15.97 -18.30 -7.70
C SER A 122 14.91 -17.20 -7.78
N VAL A 123 13.69 -17.42 -7.27
CA VAL A 123 12.56 -16.48 -7.32
C VAL A 123 12.20 -16.06 -5.89
N ASP A 124 12.25 -14.76 -5.61
CA ASP A 124 11.90 -14.20 -4.30
C ASP A 124 10.50 -13.60 -4.26
N GLY A 125 10.02 -13.12 -5.41
CA GLY A 125 8.71 -12.49 -5.53
C GLY A 125 7.95 -13.01 -6.73
N ILE A 126 6.66 -13.27 -6.53
CA ILE A 126 5.72 -13.67 -7.57
C ILE A 126 4.63 -12.62 -7.63
N LEU A 127 4.38 -12.13 -8.83
CA LEU A 127 3.29 -11.23 -9.12
C LEU A 127 2.36 -11.88 -10.13
N VAL A 128 1.07 -12.00 -9.81
CA VAL A 128 0.05 -12.42 -10.76
C VAL A 128 -0.81 -11.22 -11.10
N GLN A 129 -0.76 -10.77 -12.35
CA GLN A 129 -1.46 -9.57 -12.77
C GLN A 129 -2.97 -9.80 -12.85
N LEU A 130 -3.73 -8.99 -12.12
CA LEU A 130 -5.20 -8.94 -12.15
C LEU A 130 -5.70 -7.84 -13.11
N PRO A 131 -6.94 -7.93 -13.64
CA PRO A 131 -7.86 -9.05 -13.49
C PRO A 131 -7.45 -10.27 -14.34
N LEU A 132 -7.82 -11.47 -13.88
CA LEU A 132 -7.66 -12.71 -14.65
C LEU A 132 -8.88 -12.93 -15.57
N PRO A 133 -8.75 -13.78 -16.61
CA PRO A 133 -9.92 -14.24 -17.38
C PRO A 133 -11.02 -14.82 -16.49
N SER A 134 -12.29 -14.64 -16.87
CA SER A 134 -13.45 -14.97 -16.03
C SER A 134 -13.59 -16.44 -15.65
N HIS A 135 -12.94 -17.36 -16.36
CA HIS A 135 -12.91 -18.79 -16.04
C HIS A 135 -11.83 -19.18 -15.04
N ILE A 136 -11.04 -18.22 -14.53
CA ILE A 136 -10.02 -18.44 -13.50
C ILE A 136 -10.45 -17.71 -12.23
N GLU A 137 -10.47 -18.43 -11.10
CA GLU A 137 -10.77 -17.84 -9.81
C GLU A 137 -9.54 -17.13 -9.24
N GLU A 138 -9.57 -15.79 -9.23
CA GLU A 138 -8.47 -14.95 -8.73
C GLU A 138 -8.06 -15.29 -7.29
N SER A 139 -9.04 -15.55 -6.42
CA SER A 139 -8.80 -15.89 -5.02
C SER A 139 -8.00 -17.18 -4.86
N VAL A 140 -8.26 -18.19 -5.69
CA VAL A 140 -7.55 -19.47 -5.69
C VAL A 140 -6.10 -19.25 -6.11
N ILE A 141 -5.87 -18.46 -7.16
CA ILE A 141 -4.52 -18.17 -7.65
C ILE A 141 -3.73 -17.32 -6.65
N CYS A 142 -4.33 -16.27 -6.07
CA CYS A 142 -3.65 -15.42 -5.08
C CYS A 142 -3.24 -16.22 -3.84
N ASN A 143 -4.08 -17.15 -3.38
CA ASN A 143 -3.74 -18.01 -2.24
C ASN A 143 -2.81 -19.18 -2.59
N ALA A 144 -2.53 -19.43 -3.87
CA ALA A 144 -1.53 -20.41 -4.29
C ALA A 144 -0.10 -19.84 -4.22
N VAL A 145 0.08 -18.52 -4.29
CA VAL A 145 1.40 -17.88 -4.13
C VAL A 145 1.84 -17.99 -2.68
N LEU A 146 3.07 -18.47 -2.41
CA LEU A 146 3.54 -18.57 -1.03
C LEU A 146 3.53 -17.20 -0.33
N PRO A 147 3.08 -17.09 0.94
CA PRO A 147 3.05 -15.81 1.65
C PRO A 147 4.39 -15.07 1.72
N SER A 148 5.51 -15.80 1.67
CA SER A 148 6.87 -15.24 1.63
C SER A 148 7.26 -14.67 0.27
N LYS A 149 6.59 -15.11 -0.81
CA LYS A 149 6.82 -14.64 -2.20
C LYS A 149 5.69 -13.76 -2.72
N ASP A 150 4.63 -13.54 -1.95
CA ASP A 150 3.48 -12.70 -2.28
C ASP A 150 3.81 -11.21 -2.12
N VAL A 151 4.47 -10.65 -3.13
CA VAL A 151 4.90 -9.24 -3.13
C VAL A 151 3.75 -8.26 -3.36
N ASP A 152 2.61 -8.71 -3.88
CA ASP A 152 1.41 -7.90 -4.05
C ASP A 152 0.51 -7.92 -2.79
N GLY A 153 0.74 -8.84 -1.84
CA GLY A 153 0.07 -8.89 -0.54
C GLY A 153 -1.37 -9.41 -0.60
N PHE A 154 -1.73 -10.20 -1.61
CA PHE A 154 -3.09 -10.67 -1.84
C PHE A 154 -3.42 -12.02 -1.18
N HIS A 155 -2.43 -12.73 -0.66
CA HIS A 155 -2.62 -13.98 0.05
C HIS A 155 -3.38 -13.74 1.37
N ALA A 156 -4.39 -14.57 1.68
CA ALA A 156 -5.26 -14.36 2.83
C ALA A 156 -4.50 -14.32 4.17
N VAL A 157 -3.44 -15.11 4.31
CA VAL A 157 -2.53 -15.06 5.49
C VAL A 157 -1.85 -13.69 5.64
N GLN A 158 -1.46 -13.02 4.55
CA GLN A 158 -0.85 -11.69 4.64
C GLN A 158 -1.87 -10.66 5.10
N MET A 159 -3.10 -10.74 4.58
CA MET A 159 -4.21 -9.92 5.05
C MET A 159 -4.55 -10.20 6.53
N GLY A 160 -4.58 -11.47 6.94
CA GLY A 160 -4.81 -11.84 8.35
C GLY A 160 -3.73 -11.30 9.28
N ARG A 161 -2.45 -11.37 8.87
CA ARG A 161 -1.33 -10.76 9.60
C ARG A 161 -1.47 -9.24 9.67
N LEU A 162 -1.86 -8.59 8.56
CA LEU A 162 -2.12 -7.15 8.53
C LEU A 162 -3.22 -6.75 9.51
N CYS A 163 -4.34 -7.48 9.55
CA CYS A 163 -5.44 -7.26 10.50
C CYS A 163 -5.00 -7.37 11.97
N LEU A 164 -4.04 -8.25 12.24
CA LEU A 164 -3.49 -8.48 13.58
C LEU A 164 -2.28 -7.59 13.89
N ASN A 165 -1.96 -6.62 13.03
CA ASN A 165 -0.78 -5.76 13.14
C ASN A 165 0.53 -6.54 13.27
N MET A 166 0.62 -7.68 12.59
CA MET A 166 1.80 -8.52 12.47
C MET A 166 2.60 -8.16 11.22
N ALA A 167 3.90 -8.47 11.23
CA ALA A 167 4.75 -8.32 10.06
C ALA A 167 4.17 -9.09 8.87
N SER A 168 3.95 -8.39 7.76
CA SER A 168 3.34 -8.90 6.53
C SER A 168 3.77 -8.07 5.33
N LEU A 169 3.70 -8.66 4.13
CA LEU A 169 3.73 -7.91 2.88
C LEU A 169 2.31 -7.37 2.67
N ALA A 170 2.13 -6.08 2.93
CA ALA A 170 0.85 -5.41 2.78
C ALA A 170 0.55 -5.15 1.29
N PRO A 171 -0.74 -5.06 0.90
CA PRO A 171 -1.10 -4.69 -0.46
C PRO A 171 -0.44 -3.38 -0.91
N CYS A 172 0.18 -3.40 -2.10
CA CYS A 172 1.09 -2.33 -2.52
C CYS A 172 0.43 -0.95 -2.58
N THR A 173 -0.82 -0.86 -3.05
CA THR A 173 -1.53 0.42 -3.22
C THR A 173 -1.85 1.07 -1.86
N PRO A 174 -2.48 0.38 -0.90
CA PRO A 174 -2.61 0.88 0.47
C PRO A 174 -1.29 1.29 1.11
N LEU A 175 -0.25 0.47 0.95
CA LEU A 175 1.08 0.76 1.49
C LEU A 175 1.67 2.03 0.89
N ALA A 176 1.55 2.22 -0.42
CA ALA A 176 1.99 3.44 -1.09
C ALA A 176 1.26 4.69 -0.60
N ILE A 177 -0.05 4.61 -0.33
CA ILE A 177 -0.81 5.73 0.24
C ILE A 177 -0.29 6.09 1.64
N VAL A 178 -0.08 5.10 2.49
CA VAL A 178 0.46 5.31 3.85
C VAL A 178 1.87 5.91 3.79
N GLU A 179 2.74 5.38 2.93
CA GLU A 179 4.10 5.88 2.72
C GLU A 179 4.10 7.34 2.24
N ILE A 180 3.24 7.68 1.28
CA ILE A 180 3.08 9.05 0.79
C ILE A 180 2.67 9.99 1.93
N LEU A 181 1.68 9.60 2.74
CA LEU A 181 1.24 10.41 3.89
C LEU A 181 2.35 10.64 4.90
N GLN A 182 3.18 9.62 5.14
CA GLN A 182 4.34 9.72 6.04
C GLN A 182 5.41 10.66 5.49
N ARG A 183 5.79 10.53 4.21
CA ARG A 183 6.83 11.36 3.59
C ARG A 183 6.47 12.84 3.49
N ILE A 184 5.19 13.17 3.31
CA ILE A 184 4.72 14.56 3.33
C ILE A 184 4.50 15.10 4.76
N GLY A 185 4.81 14.31 5.80
CA GLY A 185 4.64 14.70 7.20
C GLY A 185 3.18 14.87 7.62
N MET A 186 2.23 14.25 6.90
CA MET A 186 0.81 14.35 7.23
C MET A 186 0.46 13.37 8.34
N SER A 187 0.36 13.87 9.57
CA SER A 187 -0.18 13.07 10.66
C SER A 187 -1.67 12.77 10.43
N THR A 188 -2.05 11.51 10.62
CA THR A 188 -3.44 11.04 10.62
C THR A 188 -4.05 11.04 12.01
N TYR A 189 -3.25 11.27 13.06
CA TYR A 189 -3.69 11.27 14.46
C TYR A 189 -4.88 12.20 14.71
N GLY A 190 -5.93 11.66 15.33
CA GLY A 190 -7.12 12.41 15.70
C GLY A 190 -7.98 12.87 14.53
N LYS A 191 -7.65 12.45 13.30
CA LYS A 191 -8.44 12.77 12.10
C LYS A 191 -9.50 11.72 11.83
N HIS A 192 -10.53 12.13 11.09
CA HIS A 192 -11.50 11.22 10.49
C HIS A 192 -11.08 10.94 9.06
N VAL A 193 -10.96 9.65 8.70
CA VAL A 193 -10.64 9.24 7.33
C VAL A 193 -11.85 8.51 6.75
N LEU A 194 -12.24 8.89 5.53
CA LEU A 194 -13.24 8.17 4.75
C LEU A 194 -12.55 7.45 3.59
N VAL A 195 -12.61 6.13 3.60
CA VAL A 195 -12.17 5.29 2.47
C VAL A 195 -13.40 4.95 1.62
N CYS A 196 -13.40 5.45 0.39
CA CYS A 196 -14.47 5.18 -0.58
C CYS A 196 -14.12 3.95 -1.43
N GLY A 197 -14.87 2.86 -1.24
CA GLY A 197 -14.65 1.58 -1.88
C GLY A 197 -14.12 0.54 -0.89
N ARG A 198 -14.59 -0.70 -1.03
CA ARG A 198 -14.33 -1.82 -0.10
C ARG A 198 -13.67 -3.03 -0.76
N SER A 199 -12.91 -2.81 -1.83
CA SER A 199 -12.19 -3.92 -2.49
C SER A 199 -11.21 -4.56 -1.50
N THR A 200 -11.01 -5.87 -1.66
CA THR A 200 -10.11 -6.67 -0.81
C THR A 200 -8.64 -6.30 -0.98
N ILE A 201 -8.28 -5.69 -2.11
CA ILE A 201 -6.91 -5.33 -2.48
C ILE A 201 -6.55 -3.85 -2.26
N VAL A 202 -7.53 -2.96 -2.05
CA VAL A 202 -7.28 -1.52 -1.81
C VAL A 202 -8.07 -0.99 -0.63
N GLY A 203 -9.40 -0.96 -0.72
CA GLY A 203 -10.22 -0.22 0.24
C GLY A 203 -10.18 -0.80 1.66
N LEU A 204 -10.42 -2.11 1.77
CA LEU A 204 -10.35 -2.80 3.05
C LEU A 204 -8.96 -2.74 3.70
N PRO A 205 -7.85 -3.14 3.03
CA PRO A 205 -6.52 -3.07 3.62
C PRO A 205 -6.09 -1.64 3.99
N LEU A 206 -6.43 -0.63 3.19
CA LEU A 206 -6.14 0.76 3.54
C LEU A 206 -6.86 1.18 4.82
N SER A 207 -8.12 0.76 5.00
CA SER A 207 -8.87 1.11 6.21
C SER A 207 -8.26 0.51 7.46
N ILE A 208 -7.73 -0.72 7.36
CA ILE A 208 -7.04 -1.41 8.44
C ILE A 208 -5.71 -0.72 8.74
N MET A 209 -4.89 -0.44 7.73
CA MET A 209 -3.57 0.19 7.93
C MET A 209 -3.69 1.57 8.60
N LEU A 210 -4.67 2.37 8.21
CA LEU A 210 -4.91 3.68 8.82
C LEU A 210 -5.53 3.57 10.22
N GLY A 211 -6.39 2.58 10.46
CA GLY A 211 -7.02 2.35 11.77
C GLY A 211 -6.09 1.69 12.80
N SER A 212 -5.12 0.88 12.35
CA SER A 212 -4.13 0.20 13.17
C SER A 212 -2.86 1.02 13.41
N SER A 213 -2.74 2.19 12.79
CA SER A 213 -1.63 3.10 13.07
C SER A 213 -1.62 3.43 14.57
N ARG A 214 -0.44 3.57 15.18
CA ARG A 214 -0.29 3.90 16.63
C ARG A 214 -0.97 5.21 17.01
N ASP A 215 -1.35 5.98 16.00
CA ASP A 215 -2.12 7.19 16.10
C ASP A 215 -3.61 6.87 15.98
N TYR A 216 -4.43 7.27 16.97
CA TYR A 216 -5.86 6.97 16.96
C TYR A 216 -6.56 7.70 15.79
N VAL A 217 -7.03 6.96 14.79
CA VAL A 217 -7.79 7.48 13.64
C VAL A 217 -9.15 6.79 13.59
N THR A 218 -10.22 7.56 13.39
CA THR A 218 -11.53 6.97 13.07
C THR A 218 -11.63 6.81 11.57
N VAL A 219 -11.64 5.55 11.11
CA VAL A 219 -11.76 5.23 9.68
C VAL A 219 -13.16 4.73 9.35
N TRP A 220 -13.78 5.36 8.36
CA TRP A 220 -15.06 4.96 7.79
C TRP A 220 -14.81 4.28 6.45
N LEU A 221 -15.38 3.09 6.26
CA LEU A 221 -15.36 2.39 4.98
C LEU A 221 -16.73 2.50 4.31
N SER A 222 -16.77 3.11 3.14
CA SER A 222 -18.03 3.29 2.39
C SER A 222 -18.10 2.37 1.18
N THR A 223 -19.22 1.69 1.05
CA THR A 223 -19.62 1.00 -0.18
C THR A 223 -20.43 1.96 -1.01
N ALA A 224 -19.78 2.93 -1.66
CA ALA A 224 -20.51 3.75 -2.62
C ALA A 224 -20.98 2.83 -3.75
N GLY A 225 -22.27 2.49 -3.77
CA GLY A 225 -22.90 1.95 -4.97
C GLY A 225 -22.59 2.92 -6.11
N GLY A 226 -22.12 2.41 -7.24
CA GLY A 226 -21.53 3.19 -8.34
C GLY A 226 -22.40 4.30 -8.97
N GLY A 227 -23.61 4.56 -8.45
CA GLY A 227 -24.55 5.56 -8.96
C GLY A 227 -24.27 7.01 -8.54
N HIS A 228 -23.61 7.29 -7.41
CA HIS A 228 -23.57 8.67 -6.87
C HIS A 228 -22.22 9.42 -6.95
N ILE A 229 -21.10 8.73 -7.21
CA ILE A 229 -19.76 9.40 -7.26
C ILE A 229 -19.40 9.93 -8.67
N SER A 230 -20.26 9.76 -9.67
CA SER A 230 -20.05 10.20 -11.06
C SER A 230 -20.01 11.73 -11.29
N LYS A 231 -20.05 12.56 -10.24
CA LYS A 231 -20.03 14.03 -10.34
C LYS A 231 -18.72 14.73 -9.98
N VAL A 232 -17.62 14.01 -9.74
CA VAL A 232 -16.29 14.66 -9.66
C VAL A 232 -15.76 14.88 -11.09
N ARG A 233 -16.29 15.94 -11.72
CA ARG A 233 -15.85 16.45 -13.02
C ARG A 233 -14.38 16.85 -12.91
N ARG A 234 -13.50 16.25 -13.72
CA ARG A 234 -12.18 16.81 -14.01
C ARG A 234 -12.40 18.20 -14.61
N LYS A 235 -11.82 19.22 -14.00
CA LYS A 235 -11.54 20.48 -14.69
C LYS A 235 -10.27 20.30 -15.52
#